data_AF-A0A356UCX9-F1
#
_entry.id   AF-A0A356UCX9-F1
#
_cell.length_a   1.000
_cell.length_b   1.000
_cell.length_c   1.000
_cell.angle_alpha   90.00
_cell.angle_beta   90.00
_cell.angle_gamma   90.00
#
_symmetry.space_group_name_H-M   'P 1'
#
loop_
_entity.id
_entity.type
_entity.pdbx_description
1 polymer ?
#
loop_
_entity_poly.entity_id
_entity_poly.type
_entity_poly.pdbx_seq_one_letter_code
_entity_poly.pdbx_strand_id
1 'polypeptide(L)' 'GVSSTATRAEDAVSSVIVTSALANVLFFTNTGRVFSSKAYRLPESSRQAKGMPLINFL' A
#
# COMPACT_ATOMS: atom_id res chain seq x y z
N GLY A 1 6.05 20.99 -14.03
CA GLY A 1 5.39 20.27 -12.93
C GLY A 1 5.54 18.79 -13.17
N VAL A 2 5.97 18.02 -12.17
CA VAL A 2 6.27 16.59 -12.35
C VAL A 2 5.09 15.79 -11.82
N SER A 3 4.32 15.18 -12.73
CA SER A 3 3.16 14.35 -12.39
C SER A 3 3.64 13.04 -11.79
N SER A 4 3.45 12.87 -10.48
CA SER A 4 4.05 11.80 -9.70
C SER A 4 3.27 10.49 -9.66
N THR A 5 2.04 10.42 -10.17
CA THR A 5 1.21 9.21 -10.03
C THR A 5 0.13 9.15 -11.12
N ALA A 6 0.03 8.02 -11.83
CA ALA A 6 -1.04 7.78 -12.80
C ALA A 6 -2.29 7.21 -12.11
N THR A 7 -2.92 7.99 -11.23
CA THR A 7 -4.19 7.61 -10.59
C THR A 7 -5.35 7.67 -11.58
N ARG A 8 -6.33 6.77 -11.46
CA ARG A 8 -7.65 6.97 -12.10
C ARG A 8 -8.30 8.19 -11.44
N ALA A 9 -9.18 8.89 -12.15
CA ALA A 9 -9.71 10.19 -11.73
C ALA A 9 -10.36 10.22 -10.33
N GLU A 10 -10.76 9.05 -9.80
CA GLU A 10 -11.35 8.88 -8.47
C GLU A 10 -10.42 8.26 -7.40
N ASP A 11 -9.17 7.94 -7.74
CA ASP A 11 -8.23 7.30 -6.81
C ASP A 11 -7.24 8.34 -6.28
N ALA A 12 -7.20 8.54 -4.97
CA ALA A 12 -6.29 9.48 -4.31
C ALA A 12 -5.44 8.75 -3.28
N VAL A 13 -4.14 9.06 -3.24
CA VAL A 13 -3.25 8.55 -2.19
C VAL A 13 -3.70 9.13 -0.86
N SER A 14 -4.23 8.29 0.02
CA SER A 14 -4.77 8.72 1.32
C SER A 14 -3.71 8.78 2.41
N SER A 15 -2.67 7.93 2.35
CA SER A 15 -1.66 7.83 3.41
C SER A 15 -0.34 7.27 2.88
N VAL A 16 0.76 7.80 3.39
CA VAL A 16 2.12 7.30 3.17
C VAL A 16 2.73 7.00 4.53
N ILE A 17 3.26 5.79 4.69
CA ILE A 17 3.94 5.36 5.92
C ILE A 17 5.39 5.02 5.62
N VAL A 18 6.28 5.37 6.55
CA VAL A 18 7.68 4.93 6.54
C VAL A 18 7.82 3.85 7.59
N THR A 19 8.33 2.68 7.20
CA THR A 19 8.50 1.53 8.09
C THR A 19 9.79 0.77 7.75
N SER A 20 10.21 -0.11 8.66
CA SER A 20 11.38 -0.97 8.49
C SER A 20 10.99 -2.31 7.85
N ALA A 21 11.88 -2.90 7.05
CA ALA A 21 11.61 -4.15 6.33
C ALA A 21 11.13 -5.31 7.23
N LEU A 22 11.68 -5.44 8.44
CA LEU A 22 11.35 -6.50 9.39
C LEU A 22 10.10 -6.23 10.25
N ALA A 23 9.55 -5.01 10.16
CA ALA A 23 8.34 -4.63 10.88
C ALA A 23 7.12 -5.39 10.34
N ASN A 24 6.11 -5.53 11.20
CA ASN A 24 4.81 -6.03 10.76
C ASN A 24 3.96 -4.85 10.29
N VAL A 25 3.34 -5.00 9.12
CA VAL A 25 2.33 -4.10 8.58
C VAL A 25 0.96 -4.69 8.90
N LEU A 26 0.11 -3.89 9.54
CA LEU A 26 -1.23 -4.29 9.94
C LEU A 26 -2.27 -3.68 8.98
N PHE A 27 -3.15 -4.52 8.45
CA PHE A 27 -4.24 -4.12 7.58
C PHE A 27 -5.56 -4.25 8.33
N PHE A 28 -6.22 -3.12 8.54
CA PHE A 28 -7.50 -3.05 9.22
C PHE A 28 -8.62 -2.99 8.20
N THR A 29 -9.58 -3.90 8.31
CA THR A 29 -10.79 -3.89 7.49
C THR A 29 -11.94 -3.20 8.22
N ASN A 30 -12.86 -2.63 7.46
CA ASN A 30 -14.10 -2.03 7.98
C ASN A 30 -15.02 -3.03 8.72
N THR A 31 -14.82 -4.34 8.54
CA THR A 31 -15.56 -5.39 9.25
C THR A 31 -14.90 -5.82 10.57
N GLY A 32 -13.82 -5.14 10.98
CA GLY A 32 -13.13 -5.41 12.24
C GLY A 32 -12.10 -6.55 12.18
N ARG A 33 -11.81 -7.11 10.99
CA ARG A 33 -10.70 -8.07 10.82
C ARG A 33 -9.38 -7.34 10.68
N VAL A 34 -8.34 -7.91 11.29
CA VAL A 34 -6.96 -7.41 11.21
C VAL A 34 -6.09 -8.49 10.57
N PHE A 35 -5.33 -8.10 9.56
CA PHE A 35 -4.34 -8.95 8.92
C PHE A 35 -2.94 -8.41 9.19
N SER A 36 -1.95 -9.30 9.30
CA SER A 36 -0.56 -8.94 9.56
C SER A 36 0.33 -9.59 8.52
N SER A 37 1.22 -8.80 7.92
CA SER A 37 2.27 -9.29 7.03
C SER A 37 3.58 -8.58 7.33
N LYS A 38 4.71 -9.24 7.07
CA LYS A 38 6.02 -8.60 7.17
C LYS A 38 6.18 -7.59 6.04
N ALA A 39 6.73 -6.40 6.33
CA ALA A 39 6.88 -5.34 5.35
C ALA A 39 7.67 -5.80 4.11
N TYR A 40 8.72 -6.62 4.30
CA TYR A 40 9.50 -7.18 3.20
C TYR A 40 8.73 -8.13 2.25
N ARG A 41 7.51 -8.57 2.60
CA ARG A 41 6.68 -9.39 1.71
C ARG A 41 5.88 -8.55 0.72
N LEU A 42 5.79 -7.24 0.92
CA LEU A 42 5.12 -6.33 -0.01
C LEU A 42 6.05 -6.09 -1.21
N PRO A 43 5.54 -6.15 -2.46
CA PRO A 43 6.37 -5.88 -3.61
C PRO A 43 6.75 -4.41 -3.65
N GLU A 44 8.00 -4.17 -3.95
CA GLU A 44 8.47 -2.82 -4.23
C GLU A 44 7.89 -2.35 -5.56
N SER A 45 7.39 -1.12 -5.58
CA SER A 45 6.82 -0.50 -6.77
C SER A 45 7.45 0.86 -7.01
N SER A 46 7.57 1.24 -8.27
CA SER A 46 8.15 2.55 -8.61
C SER A 46 7.22 3.67 -8.17
N ARG A 47 7.77 4.87 -7.95
CA ARG A 47 6.99 6.06 -7.53
C ARG A 47 5.83 6.39 -8.47
N GLN A 48 5.96 6.05 -9.76
CA GLN A 48 4.95 6.31 -10.80
C GLN A 48 3.95 5.15 -10.95
N ALA A 49 4.16 4.03 -10.25
CA ALA A 49 3.29 2.87 -10.36
C ALA A 49 1.91 3.18 -9.77
N LYS A 50 0.90 2.48 -10.28
CA LYS A 50 -0.49 2.58 -9.81
C LYS A 50 -0.71 1.92 -8.44
N GLY A 51 0.31 1.31 -7.86
CA GLY A 51 0.17 0.40 -6.73
C GLY A 51 -0.34 -0.98 -7.18
N MET A 52 -0.51 -1.89 -6.21
CA MET A 52 -1.04 -3.23 -6.42
C MET A 52 -2.24 -3.43 -5.48
N PRO A 53 -3.32 -4.12 -5.92
CA PRO A 53 -4.48 -4.36 -5.05
C PRO A 53 -4.08 -5.09 -3.78
N LEU A 54 -4.45 -4.54 -2.62
CA LEU A 54 -4.15 -5.13 -1.31
C LEU A 54 -4.75 -6.54 -1.17
N ILE A 55 -5.86 -6.82 -1.87
CA ILE A 55 -6.54 -8.12 -1.87
C ILE A 55 -5.67 -9.26 -2.37
N ASN A 56 -4.63 -8.97 -3.17
CA ASN A 56 -3.71 -9.99 -3.67
C ASN A 56 -2.67 -10.43 -2.62
N PHE A 57 -2.62 -9.77 -1.45
CA PHE A 57 -1.68 -10.05 -0.36
C PHE A 57 -2.33 -10.65 0.89
N LEU A 58 -3.66 -10.77 0.90
CA LEU A 58 -4.47 -11.25 2.02
C LEU A 58 -5.14 -12.59 1.70
#